data_AF-A0A7R9VX71-F1
#
_entry.id   AF-A0A7R9VX71-F1
#
_cell.length_a   1.000
_cell.length_b   1.000
_cell.length_c   1.000
_cell.angle_alpha   90.00
_cell.angle_beta   90.00
_cell.angle_gamma   90.00
#
_symmetry.space_group_name_H-M   'P 1'
#
loop_
_entity.id
_entity.type
_entity.pdbx_description
1 polymer ?
#
loop_
_entity_poly.entity_id
_entity_poly.type
_entity_poly.pdbx_seq_one_letter_code
_entity_poly.pdbx_strand_id
1 'polypeptide(L)'
;METDTPAASEAPAKSPEKAPETAPEAAPEAATEAPEAAPAPAPPNPQLEAFNKEHATAMASPHDFNAWTSLISAAEKLNDAAKLEATYDAFLASWPLCYGYWKKYAEAEARHGNAEKAVAVYERGCAATPTSIDIWLYYANYLKGLAEPKPEDVRGVFERAADAVGSDYLAHTMWDKYIAFEEEQGN
;
A
#
# COMPACT_ATOMS: atom_id res chain seq x y z
N MET A 1 -41.47 -23.37 -45.25
CA MET A 1 -42.28 -22.73 -44.19
C MET A 1 -41.29 -21.96 -43.33
N GLU A 2 -40.61 -20.90 -43.76
CA GLU A 2 -41.07 -19.66 -44.43
C GLU A 2 -42.25 -19.01 -43.71
N THR A 3 -41.95 -18.05 -42.84
CA THR A 3 -42.39 -16.62 -42.85
C THR A 3 -41.56 -15.89 -41.76
N ASP A 4 -40.60 -15.00 -42.08
CA ASP A 4 -40.74 -13.61 -42.53
C ASP A 4 -40.98 -12.59 -41.37
N THR A 5 -39.89 -11.91 -41.00
CA THR A 5 -39.76 -10.65 -40.20
C THR A 5 -40.27 -9.49 -41.08
N PRO A 6 -40.91 -8.35 -40.63
CA PRO A 6 -40.22 -7.30 -39.83
C PRO A 6 -41.08 -6.19 -39.12
N ALA A 7 -40.38 -5.14 -38.64
CA ALA A 7 -40.79 -3.73 -38.42
C ALA A 7 -41.51 -3.39 -37.08
N ALA A 8 -40.96 -2.55 -36.18
CA ALA A 8 -40.62 -1.10 -36.23
C ALA A 8 -41.82 -0.16 -35.94
N SER A 9 -41.49 1.06 -35.45
CA SER A 9 -42.35 2.25 -35.24
C SER A 9 -42.86 2.41 -33.80
N GLU A 10 -42.30 3.29 -32.97
CA GLU A 10 -42.32 4.77 -32.93
C GLU A 10 -43.31 5.29 -31.87
N ALA A 11 -42.89 6.38 -31.21
CA ALA A 11 -43.74 7.24 -30.39
C ALA A 11 -44.86 7.89 -31.25
N PRO A 12 -45.87 8.56 -30.65
CA PRO A 12 -45.66 9.99 -30.40
C PRO A 12 -46.44 10.61 -29.22
N ALA A 13 -46.01 11.84 -28.95
CA ALA A 13 -46.56 12.89 -28.10
C ALA A 13 -48.05 13.21 -28.28
N LYS A 14 -48.66 13.82 -27.24
CA LYS A 14 -49.25 15.17 -27.39
C LYS A 14 -49.55 15.89 -26.06
N SER A 15 -49.05 17.14 -26.01
CA SER A 15 -49.51 18.27 -25.18
C SER A 15 -50.94 18.70 -25.56
N PRO A 16 -51.65 19.54 -24.78
CA PRO A 16 -51.52 21.02 -24.91
C PRO A 16 -51.56 21.75 -23.54
N GLU A 17 -50.70 22.74 -23.26
CA GLU A 17 -50.74 24.17 -23.65
C GLU A 17 -51.94 24.97 -23.08
N LYS A 18 -51.69 25.87 -22.10
CA LYS A 18 -51.72 27.34 -22.31
C LYS A 18 -51.24 28.14 -21.08
N ALA A 19 -50.31 29.07 -21.31
CA ALA A 19 -49.92 30.15 -20.40
C ALA A 19 -50.99 31.26 -20.33
N PRO A 20 -50.87 32.24 -19.40
CA PRO A 20 -50.10 33.42 -19.77
C PRO A 20 -49.15 33.96 -18.68
N GLU A 21 -48.23 34.73 -19.20
CA GLU A 21 -47.12 35.51 -18.66
C GLU A 21 -47.56 36.66 -17.75
N THR A 22 -46.84 36.87 -16.63
CA THR A 22 -46.42 38.19 -16.11
C THR A 22 -45.35 37.99 -15.04
N ALA A 23 -44.13 38.45 -15.31
CA ALA A 23 -43.14 38.82 -14.30
C ALA A 23 -43.54 40.19 -13.69
N PRO A 24 -43.11 40.58 -12.47
CA PRO A 24 -41.68 40.81 -12.20
C PRO A 24 -41.17 40.32 -10.82
N GLU A 25 -39.87 40.04 -10.80
CA GLU A 25 -38.89 40.43 -9.78
C GLU A 25 -39.28 40.29 -8.28
N ALA A 26 -38.80 39.21 -7.65
CA ALA A 26 -38.29 39.23 -6.29
C ALA A 26 -37.30 38.07 -6.12
N ALA A 27 -36.03 38.38 -5.87
CA ALA A 27 -35.01 37.41 -5.50
C ALA A 27 -35.41 36.64 -4.24
N PRO A 28 -34.99 35.37 -4.11
CA PRO A 28 -34.58 34.85 -2.82
C PRO A 28 -33.09 34.56 -2.83
N GLU A 29 -32.46 35.03 -1.76
CA GLU A 29 -31.06 34.97 -1.45
C GLU A 29 -30.47 33.57 -1.60
N ALA A 30 -29.26 33.54 -2.14
CA ALA A 30 -28.37 32.40 -2.07
C ALA A 30 -28.23 31.96 -0.60
N ALA A 31 -28.79 30.79 -0.28
CA ALA A 31 -28.37 30.03 0.88
C ALA A 31 -26.90 29.66 0.65
N THR A 32 -26.04 30.50 1.21
CA THR A 32 -24.61 30.28 1.28
C THR A 32 -24.42 29.05 2.14
N GLU A 33 -24.12 27.89 1.52
CA GLU A 33 -23.45 26.80 2.22
C GLU A 33 -22.15 27.39 2.75
N ALA A 34 -22.16 27.64 4.06
CA ALA A 34 -20.96 27.99 4.80
C ALA A 34 -19.94 26.87 4.58
N PRO A 35 -18.68 27.20 4.24
CA PRO A 35 -17.65 26.19 4.12
C PRO A 35 -17.47 25.56 5.50
N GLU A 36 -17.58 24.24 5.52
CA GLU A 36 -17.22 23.40 6.65
C GLU A 36 -15.86 23.88 7.18
N ALA A 37 -15.89 24.45 8.38
CA ALA A 37 -14.74 25.05 9.01
C ALA A 37 -13.60 24.02 9.02
N ALA A 38 -12.48 24.39 8.38
CA ALA A 38 -11.23 23.66 8.49
C ALA A 38 -10.99 23.29 9.96
N PRO A 39 -10.64 22.03 10.27
CA PRO A 39 -10.42 21.64 11.65
C PRO A 39 -9.30 22.51 12.22
N ALA A 40 -9.54 23.01 13.44
CA ALA A 40 -8.64 23.86 14.20
C ALA A 40 -7.17 23.38 14.10
N PRO A 41 -6.17 24.29 14.11
CA PRO A 41 -4.77 23.91 14.01
C PRO A 41 -4.45 22.93 15.13
N ALA A 42 -4.09 21.70 14.75
CA ALA A 42 -3.57 20.71 15.67
C ALA A 42 -2.44 21.36 16.51
N PRO A 43 -2.31 21.02 17.81
CA PRO A 43 -1.21 21.53 18.63
C PRO A 43 0.12 21.32 17.90
N PRO A 44 1.11 22.21 18.08
CA PRO A 44 2.41 22.05 17.44
C PRO A 44 2.97 20.70 17.86
N ASN A 45 2.94 19.74 16.93
CA ASN A 45 3.42 18.38 17.12
C ASN A 45 4.95 18.45 16.93
N PRO A 46 5.75 18.42 18.00
CA PRO A 46 7.20 18.57 17.87
C PRO A 46 7.82 17.44 17.04
N GLN A 47 7.19 16.26 17.02
CA GLN A 47 7.60 15.13 16.19
C GLN A 47 7.33 15.39 14.70
N LEU A 48 6.25 16.10 14.35
CA LEU A 48 5.96 16.49 12.97
C LEU A 48 6.96 17.55 12.46
N GLU A 49 7.33 18.52 13.29
CA GLU A 49 8.36 19.51 12.95
C GLU A 49 9.73 18.85 12.76
N ALA A 50 10.09 17.91 13.66
CA ALA A 50 11.32 17.12 13.53
C ALA A 50 11.34 16.30 12.23
N PHE A 51 10.23 15.62 11.91
CA PHE A 51 10.08 14.89 10.65
C PHE A 51 10.26 15.80 9.44
N ASN A 52 9.61 16.97 9.40
CA ASN A 52 9.71 17.90 8.28
C ASN A 52 11.15 18.40 8.06
N LYS A 53 11.89 18.67 9.15
CA LYS A 53 13.30 19.07 9.10
C LYS A 53 14.18 17.95 8.53
N GLU A 54 13.99 16.73 9.01
CA GLU A 54 14.75 15.57 8.55
C GLU A 54 14.40 15.23 7.08
N HIS A 55 13.13 15.37 6.71
CA HIS A 55 12.66 15.16 5.34
C HIS A 55 13.32 16.15 4.37
N ALA A 56 13.37 17.43 4.74
CA ALA A 56 14.08 18.44 3.95
C ALA A 56 15.59 18.13 3.82
N THR A 57 16.20 17.60 4.88
CA THR A 57 17.62 17.22 4.88
C THR A 57 17.89 16.03 3.96
N ALA A 58 17.07 14.97 4.04
CA ALA A 58 17.19 13.79 3.18
C ALA A 58 16.96 14.13 1.70
N MET A 59 16.01 15.02 1.40
CA MET A 59 15.77 15.50 0.05
C MET A 59 16.89 16.40 -0.49
N ALA A 60 17.53 17.21 0.37
CA ALA A 60 18.69 18.01 -0.01
C ALA A 60 19.95 17.17 -0.25
N SER A 61 20.06 16.02 0.45
CA SER A 61 21.18 15.09 0.35
C SER A 61 20.69 13.67 0.00
N PRO A 62 20.22 13.42 -1.25
CA PRO A 62 19.60 12.15 -1.62
C PRO A 62 20.51 10.93 -1.52
N HIS A 63 21.83 11.10 -1.51
CA HIS A 63 22.80 10.01 -1.39
C HIS A 63 23.35 9.81 0.04
N ASP A 64 22.92 10.62 1.00
CA ASP A 64 23.36 10.50 2.39
C ASP A 64 22.50 9.48 3.15
N PHE A 65 23.04 8.27 3.29
CA PHE A 65 22.39 7.18 4.02
C PHE A 65 22.02 7.57 5.47
N ASN A 66 22.84 8.38 6.16
CA ASN A 66 22.56 8.78 7.53
C ASN A 66 21.36 9.73 7.61
N ALA A 67 21.19 10.61 6.62
CA ALA A 67 20.03 11.50 6.53
C ALA A 67 18.73 10.70 6.38
N TRP A 68 18.74 9.68 5.52
CA TRP A 68 17.56 8.83 5.31
C TRP A 68 17.24 7.92 6.49
N THR A 69 18.25 7.33 7.13
CA THR A 69 18.02 6.52 8.35
C THR A 69 17.50 7.36 9.51
N SER A 70 17.95 8.62 9.62
CA SER A 70 17.37 9.57 10.58
C SER A 70 15.90 9.83 10.25
N LEU A 71 15.59 10.17 9.00
CA LEU A 71 14.22 10.42 8.54
C LEU A 71 13.29 9.23 8.81
N ILE A 72 13.73 8.00 8.55
CA ILE A 72 12.97 6.78 8.87
C ILE A 72 12.71 6.70 10.37
N SER A 73 13.72 6.99 11.22
CA SER A 73 13.54 7.01 12.67
C SER A 73 12.54 8.08 13.13
N ALA A 74 12.54 9.27 12.52
CA ALA A 74 11.52 10.28 12.81
C ALA A 74 10.13 9.87 12.33
N ALA A 75 10.02 9.24 11.15
CA ALA A 75 8.75 8.73 10.63
C ALA A 75 8.14 7.66 11.56
N GLU A 76 8.96 6.74 12.06
CA GLU A 76 8.54 5.71 13.02
C GLU A 76 8.08 6.33 14.35
N LYS A 77 8.78 7.36 14.85
CA LYS A 77 8.39 8.08 16.09
C LYS A 77 7.10 8.87 15.92
N LEU A 78 6.88 9.44 14.73
CA LEU A 78 5.66 10.17 14.41
C LEU A 78 4.44 9.23 14.35
N ASN A 79 4.67 7.96 14.00
CA ASN A 79 3.66 6.91 13.90
C ASN A 79 2.48 7.28 12.98
N ASP A 80 2.79 7.99 11.89
CA ASP A 80 1.84 8.36 10.84
C ASP A 80 2.07 7.45 9.63
N ALA A 81 1.10 6.58 9.35
CA ALA A 81 1.19 5.56 8.31
C ALA A 81 1.49 6.14 6.92
N ALA A 82 0.84 7.24 6.54
CA ALA A 82 1.01 7.83 5.22
C ALA A 82 2.41 8.42 5.02
N LYS A 83 2.96 9.07 6.06
CA LYS A 83 4.32 9.61 6.01
C LYS A 83 5.38 8.51 6.08
N LEU A 84 5.10 7.45 6.83
CA LEU A 84 5.96 6.28 6.93
C LEU A 84 6.10 5.58 5.58
N GLU A 85 4.97 5.30 4.92
CA GLU A 85 4.87 4.72 3.59
C GLU A 85 5.67 5.55 2.57
N ALA A 86 5.40 6.85 2.48
CA ALA A 86 6.11 7.75 1.57
C ALA A 86 7.63 7.81 1.83
N THR A 87 8.04 7.76 3.10
CA THR A 87 9.45 7.77 3.48
C THR A 87 10.16 6.49 3.06
N TYR A 88 9.57 5.34 3.36
CA TYR A 88 10.13 4.04 3.00
C TYR A 88 10.16 3.85 1.48
N ASP A 89 9.12 4.26 0.77
CA ASP A 89 9.08 4.19 -0.70
C ASP A 89 10.19 5.01 -1.35
N ALA A 90 10.40 6.25 -0.90
CA ALA A 90 11.46 7.11 -1.43
C ALA A 90 12.87 6.55 -1.12
N PHE A 91 13.06 6.02 0.09
CA PHE A 91 14.32 5.40 0.50
C PHE A 91 14.62 4.14 -0.32
N LEU A 92 13.66 3.21 -0.40
CA LEU A 92 13.84 1.92 -1.05
C LEU A 92 13.88 2.03 -2.58
N ALA A 93 13.35 3.11 -3.17
CA ALA A 93 13.57 3.44 -4.57
C ALA A 93 15.05 3.76 -4.86
N SER A 94 15.75 4.38 -3.91
CA SER A 94 17.17 4.73 -4.05
C SER A 94 18.10 3.60 -3.60
N TRP A 95 17.71 2.82 -2.59
CA TRP A 95 18.47 1.69 -2.04
C TRP A 95 17.66 0.39 -2.00
N PRO A 96 17.31 -0.18 -3.17
CA PRO A 96 16.50 -1.38 -3.25
C PRO A 96 17.19 -2.59 -2.61
N LEU A 97 18.53 -2.63 -2.60
CA LEU A 97 19.32 -3.76 -2.09
C LEU A 97 19.36 -3.87 -0.56
N CYS A 98 18.84 -2.88 0.17
CA CYS A 98 18.84 -2.85 1.63
C CYS A 98 17.68 -3.68 2.22
N TYR A 99 17.73 -5.00 2.06
CA TYR A 99 16.69 -5.96 2.48
C TYR A 99 16.20 -5.81 3.93
N GLY A 100 17.08 -5.40 4.86
CA GLY A 100 16.70 -5.15 6.24
C GLY A 100 15.64 -4.04 6.41
N TYR A 101 15.59 -3.07 5.49
CA TYR A 101 14.58 -2.01 5.51
C TYR A 101 13.26 -2.45 4.87
N TRP A 102 13.28 -3.34 3.87
CA TRP A 102 12.07 -3.98 3.36
C TRP A 102 11.33 -4.73 4.47
N LYS A 103 12.08 -5.48 5.30
CA LYS A 103 11.52 -6.14 6.49
C LYS A 103 10.89 -5.14 7.45
N LYS A 104 11.63 -4.10 7.86
CA LYS A 104 11.13 -3.08 8.79
C LYS A 104 9.87 -2.39 8.27
N TYR A 105 9.83 -2.09 6.98
CA TYR A 105 8.69 -1.47 6.33
C TYR A 105 7.45 -2.38 6.42
N ALA A 106 7.58 -3.66 6.05
CA ALA A 106 6.48 -4.61 6.13
C ALA A 106 5.98 -4.83 7.58
N GLU A 107 6.90 -4.91 8.55
CA GLU A 107 6.56 -5.01 9.98
C GLU A 107 5.83 -3.77 10.50
N ALA A 108 6.17 -2.58 9.97
CA ALA A 108 5.49 -1.36 10.34
C ALA A 108 4.06 -1.28 9.78
N GLU A 109 3.86 -1.66 8.51
CA GLU A 109 2.52 -1.77 7.92
C GLU A 109 1.65 -2.79 8.67
N ALA A 110 2.23 -3.93 9.03
CA ALA A 110 1.54 -4.94 9.83
C ALA A 110 1.12 -4.40 11.21
N ARG A 111 1.95 -3.56 11.85
CA ARG A 111 1.63 -2.91 13.14
C ARG A 111 0.48 -1.92 13.03
N HIS A 112 0.28 -1.31 11.87
CA HIS A 112 -0.87 -0.44 11.59
C HIS A 112 -2.14 -1.22 11.21
N GLY A 113 -2.09 -2.55 11.21
CA GLY A 113 -3.21 -3.43 10.87
C GLY A 113 -3.38 -3.67 9.37
N ASN A 114 -2.43 -3.22 8.55
CA ASN A 114 -2.50 -3.34 7.09
C ASN A 114 -1.79 -4.60 6.61
N ALA A 115 -2.36 -5.78 6.88
CA ALA A 115 -1.74 -7.06 6.50
C ALA A 115 -1.52 -7.18 4.98
N GLU A 116 -2.49 -6.73 4.18
CA GLU A 116 -2.40 -6.75 2.72
C GLU A 116 -1.24 -5.87 2.20
N LYS A 117 -1.04 -4.69 2.81
CA LYS A 117 0.09 -3.82 2.46
C LYS A 117 1.42 -4.45 2.86
N ALA A 118 1.50 -5.08 4.03
CA ALA A 118 2.71 -5.79 4.45
C ALA A 118 3.09 -6.89 3.45
N VAL A 119 2.11 -7.67 2.97
CA VAL A 119 2.32 -8.66 1.89
C VAL A 119 2.86 -7.98 0.62
N ALA A 120 2.23 -6.88 0.18
CA ALA A 120 2.68 -6.15 -1.00
C ALA A 120 4.12 -5.61 -0.85
N VAL A 121 4.51 -5.17 0.34
CA VAL A 121 5.88 -4.74 0.65
C VAL A 121 6.86 -5.91 0.58
N TYR A 122 6.50 -7.08 1.12
CA TYR A 122 7.34 -8.28 1.01
C TYR A 122 7.51 -8.73 -0.44
N GLU A 123 6.46 -8.71 -1.26
CA GLU A 123 6.53 -9.04 -2.69
C GLU A 123 7.48 -8.07 -3.42
N ARG A 124 7.37 -6.77 -3.15
CA ARG A 124 8.30 -5.75 -3.69
C ARG A 124 9.74 -5.99 -3.23
N GLY A 125 9.93 -6.34 -1.96
CA GLY A 125 11.25 -6.64 -1.40
C GLY A 125 11.90 -7.87 -2.04
N CYS A 126 11.13 -8.93 -2.27
CA CYS A 126 11.60 -10.14 -2.96
C CYS A 126 11.94 -9.84 -4.43
N ALA A 127 11.15 -9.01 -5.12
CA ALA A 127 11.46 -8.58 -6.48
C ALA A 127 12.70 -7.67 -6.57
N ALA A 128 12.89 -6.78 -5.58
CA ALA A 128 14.05 -5.88 -5.51
C ALA A 128 15.34 -6.60 -5.10
N THR A 129 15.23 -7.62 -4.25
CA THR A 129 16.37 -8.40 -3.71
C THR A 129 16.16 -9.91 -3.82
N PRO A 130 16.00 -10.45 -5.05
CA PRO A 130 15.67 -11.86 -5.23
C PRO A 130 16.79 -12.78 -4.73
N THR A 131 18.04 -12.30 -4.69
CA THR A 131 19.20 -13.06 -4.21
C THR A 131 19.37 -13.06 -2.69
N SER A 132 18.55 -12.30 -1.95
CA SER A 132 18.62 -12.26 -0.49
C SER A 132 17.83 -13.42 0.09
N ILE A 133 18.49 -14.41 0.69
CA ILE A 133 17.80 -15.50 1.38
C ILE A 133 16.94 -14.97 2.54
N ASP A 134 17.46 -13.95 3.25
CA ASP A 134 16.79 -13.37 4.41
C ASP A 134 15.40 -12.80 4.09
N ILE A 135 15.22 -12.10 2.95
CA ILE A 135 13.91 -11.50 2.62
C ILE A 135 12.84 -12.57 2.38
N TRP A 136 13.19 -13.66 1.69
CA TRP A 136 12.31 -14.80 1.48
C TRP A 136 11.90 -15.45 2.80
N LEU A 137 12.87 -15.61 3.71
CA LEU A 137 12.61 -16.19 5.04
C LEU A 137 11.74 -15.29 5.89
N TYR A 138 11.96 -13.98 5.88
CA TYR A 138 11.09 -13.05 6.59
C TYR A 138 9.67 -13.07 6.05
N TYR A 139 9.51 -13.17 4.73
CA TYR A 139 8.20 -13.24 4.12
C TYR A 139 7.45 -14.53 4.48
N ALA A 140 8.10 -15.70 4.35
CA ALA A 140 7.50 -16.97 4.74
C ALA A 140 7.10 -16.98 6.23
N ASN A 141 7.97 -16.47 7.11
CA ASN A 141 7.66 -16.36 8.54
C ASN A 141 6.50 -15.40 8.81
N TYR A 142 6.40 -14.29 8.08
CA TYR A 142 5.28 -13.37 8.20
C TYR A 142 3.95 -14.05 7.85
N LEU A 143 3.90 -14.78 6.73
CA LEU A 143 2.71 -15.52 6.32
C LEU A 143 2.31 -16.61 7.32
N LYS A 144 3.29 -17.34 7.89
CA LYS A 144 3.04 -18.31 8.99
C LYS A 144 2.47 -17.65 10.25
N GLY A 145 2.81 -16.37 10.49
CA GLY A 145 2.39 -15.61 11.67
C GLY A 145 1.06 -14.86 11.52
N LEU A 146 0.39 -14.95 10.37
CA LEU A 146 -0.94 -14.35 10.18
C LEU A 146 -1.98 -15.03 11.09
N ALA A 147 -3.08 -14.31 11.36
CA ALA A 147 -4.19 -14.84 12.17
C ALA A 147 -4.82 -16.10 11.55
N GLU A 148 -4.90 -16.14 10.22
CA GLU A 148 -5.35 -17.28 9.43
C GLU A 148 -4.25 -17.63 8.41
N PRO A 149 -3.22 -18.41 8.82
CA PRO A 149 -2.13 -18.76 7.93
C PRO A 149 -2.63 -19.76 6.88
N LYS A 150 -2.30 -19.50 5.62
CA LYS A 150 -2.59 -20.39 4.49
C LYS A 150 -1.31 -21.14 4.11
N PRO A 151 -1.24 -22.47 4.32
CA PRO A 151 -0.04 -23.24 3.99
C PRO A 151 0.38 -23.10 2.52
N GLU A 152 -0.57 -23.00 1.60
CA GLU A 152 -0.28 -22.84 0.18
C GLU A 152 0.46 -21.53 -0.15
N ASP A 153 0.13 -20.43 0.53
CA ASP A 153 0.81 -19.16 0.33
C ASP A 153 2.26 -19.24 0.85
N VAL A 154 2.45 -19.88 2.01
CA VAL A 154 3.78 -20.11 2.59
C VAL A 154 4.63 -21.01 1.68
N ARG A 155 4.05 -22.11 1.18
CA ARG A 155 4.70 -23.03 0.23
C ARG A 155 5.10 -22.30 -1.04
N GLY A 156 4.20 -21.51 -1.62
CA GLY A 156 4.49 -20.71 -2.81
C GLY A 156 5.62 -19.69 -2.62
N VAL A 157 5.84 -19.19 -1.40
CA VAL A 157 7.03 -18.37 -1.09
C VAL A 157 8.30 -19.23 -1.06
N PHE A 158 8.28 -20.39 -0.42
CA PHE A 158 9.44 -21.28 -0.38
C PHE A 158 9.82 -21.85 -1.75
N GLU A 159 8.85 -22.21 -2.59
CA GLU A 159 9.10 -22.66 -3.96
C GLU A 159 9.79 -21.57 -4.80
N ARG A 160 9.28 -20.33 -4.73
CA ARG A 160 9.93 -19.19 -5.40
C ARG A 160 11.31 -18.89 -4.84
N ALA A 161 11.50 -19.03 -3.52
CA ALA A 161 12.80 -18.88 -2.90
C ALA A 161 13.77 -19.97 -3.37
N ALA A 162 13.32 -21.22 -3.53
CA ALA A 162 14.12 -22.30 -4.08
C ALA A 162 14.57 -22.00 -5.52
N ASP A 163 13.67 -21.46 -6.36
CA ASP A 163 14.01 -21.05 -7.73
C ASP A 163 15.00 -19.88 -7.75
N ALA A 164 14.85 -18.91 -6.85
CA ALA A 164 15.67 -17.69 -6.82
C ALA A 164 17.04 -17.87 -6.15
N VAL A 165 17.09 -18.56 -5.01
CA VAL A 165 18.26 -18.69 -4.14
C VAL A 165 18.61 -20.13 -3.75
N GLY A 166 17.88 -21.14 -4.21
CA GLY A 166 18.09 -22.53 -3.78
C GLY A 166 19.46 -23.11 -4.15
N SER A 167 20.14 -22.53 -5.15
CA SER A 167 21.50 -22.89 -5.57
C SER A 167 22.59 -22.08 -4.88
N ASP A 168 22.22 -21.10 -4.03
CA ASP A 168 23.18 -20.28 -3.30
C ASP A 168 23.91 -21.12 -2.24
N TYR A 169 25.19 -20.82 -2.01
CA TYR A 169 26.00 -21.54 -1.03
C TYR A 169 25.42 -21.47 0.40
N LEU A 170 24.74 -20.37 0.74
CA LEU A 170 24.13 -20.15 2.04
C LEU A 170 22.64 -20.56 2.11
N ALA A 171 22.11 -21.19 1.06
CA ALA A 171 20.72 -21.60 0.97
C ALA A 171 20.29 -22.66 2.00
N HIS A 172 21.24 -23.29 2.71
CA HIS A 172 20.97 -24.31 3.74
C HIS A 172 19.92 -23.84 4.76
N THR A 173 20.02 -22.60 5.25
CA THR A 173 19.05 -22.04 6.20
C THR A 173 17.62 -21.93 5.63
N MET A 174 17.50 -21.74 4.32
CA MET A 174 16.22 -21.72 3.62
C MET A 174 15.65 -23.12 3.47
N TRP A 175 16.49 -24.07 3.02
CA TRP A 175 16.09 -25.46 2.88
C TRP A 175 15.69 -26.09 4.22
N ASP A 176 16.44 -25.86 5.29
CA ASP A 176 16.11 -26.36 6.63
C ASP A 176 14.72 -25.89 7.09
N LYS A 177 14.39 -24.61 6.82
CA LYS A 177 13.09 -24.03 7.15
C LYS A 177 11.97 -24.56 6.26
N TYR A 178 12.27 -24.80 4.98
CA TYR A 178 11.28 -25.34 4.05
C TYR A 178 10.94 -26.80 4.39
N ILE A 179 11.95 -27.63 4.66
CA ILE A 179 11.77 -29.02 5.09
C ILE A 179 10.95 -29.08 6.38
N ALA A 180 11.34 -28.30 7.40
CA ALA A 180 10.59 -28.25 8.66
C ALA A 180 9.13 -27.81 8.46
N PHE A 181 8.88 -26.90 7.51
CA PHE A 181 7.52 -26.49 7.17
C PHE A 181 6.72 -27.64 6.54
N GLU A 182 7.27 -28.39 5.58
CA GLU A 182 6.55 -29.52 4.97
C GLU A 182 6.32 -30.67 5.97
N GLU A 183 7.29 -30.95 6.85
CA GLU A 183 7.13 -31.91 7.95
C GLU A 183 5.97 -31.51 8.89
N GLU A 184 5.84 -30.23 9.21
CA GLU A 184 4.70 -29.68 9.98
C GLU A 184 3.36 -29.87 9.24
N GLN A 185 3.36 -29.85 7.91
CA GLN A 185 2.18 -30.13 7.08
C GLN A 185 1.90 -31.62 6.88
N GLY A 186 2.83 -32.51 7.26
CA GLY A 186 2.72 -33.96 7.11
C GLY A 186 3.13 -34.48 5.74
N ASN A 187 3.97 -33.74 5.01
CA ASN A 187 4.49 -34.10 3.69
C ASN A 187 5.94 -34.60 3.73
#